data_AF-A0A059DY63-F1
#
_entry.id   AF-A0A059DY63-F1
#
_cell.length_a   1.000
_cell.length_b   1.000
_cell.length_c   1.000
_cell.angle_alpha   90.00
_cell.angle_beta   90.00
_cell.angle_gamma   90.00
#
_symmetry.space_group_name_H-M   'P 1'
#
loop_
_entity.id
_entity.type
_entity.pdbx_description
1 polymer ?
#
loop_
_entity_poly.entity_id
_entity_poly.type
_entity_poly.pdbx_seq_one_letter_code
_entity_poly.pdbx_strand_id
1 'polypeptide(L)' 'MLARVRALHRLLKSPEAAAKRLARSFQRLKAKGRPSPVAGPAPNAFRLNAELGALSTALPGLLNARLISAWTDSG' A
#
# COMPACT_ATOMS: atom_id res chain seq x y z
N MET A 1 0.16 -19.64 2.21
CA MET A 1 -0.53 -18.65 3.06
C MET A 1 0.36 -18.13 4.19
N LEU A 2 1.07 -18.99 4.94
CA LEU A 2 1.98 -18.58 6.02
C LEU A 2 3.06 -17.55 5.62
N ALA A 3 3.61 -17.61 4.40
CA ALA A 3 4.61 -16.65 3.94
C ALA A 3 4.07 -15.21 3.90
N ARG A 4 2.78 -15.02 3.51
CA ARG A 4 2.12 -13.71 3.49
C ARG A 4 1.86 -13.20 4.91
N VAL A 5 1.41 -14.06 5.81
CA VAL A 5 1.19 -13.73 7.22
C VAL A 5 2.50 -13.33 7.90
N ARG A 6 3.59 -14.07 7.64
CA ARG A 6 4.93 -13.74 8.14
C ARG A 6 5.43 -12.41 7.59
N ALA A 7 5.20 -12.12 6.31
CA ALA A 7 5.56 -10.85 5.70
C ALA A 7 4.78 -9.69 6.34
N LEU A 8 3.48 -9.87 6.59
CA LEU A 8 2.65 -8.89 7.28
C LEU A 8 3.14 -8.66 8.72
N HIS A 9 3.44 -9.72 9.46
CA HIS A 9 3.97 -9.61 10.82
C HIS A 9 5.31 -8.84 10.86
N ARG A 10 6.19 -9.08 9.87
CA ARG A 10 7.45 -8.32 9.73
C ARG A 10 7.21 -6.85 9.39
N LEU A 11 6.20 -6.56 8.57
CA LEU A 11 5.80 -5.19 8.24
C LEU A 11 5.29 -4.46 9.49
N LEU A 12 4.39 -5.10 10.24
CA LEU A 12 3.81 -4.55 11.47
C LEU A 12 4.83 -4.37 12.59
N LYS A 13 5.88 -5.21 12.64
CA LYS A 13 6.99 -5.05 13.60
C LYS A 13 7.81 -3.78 13.35
N SER A 14 7.84 -3.24 12.13
CA SER A 14 8.64 -2.06 11.78
C SER A 14 7.97 -1.23 10.68
N PRO A 15 6.83 -0.59 10.97
CA PRO A 15 6.01 0.08 9.98
C PRO A 15 6.73 1.29 9.36
N GLU A 16 7.47 2.06 10.16
CA GLU A 16 8.21 3.24 9.67
C GLU A 16 9.31 2.88 8.67
N ALA A 17 10.07 1.81 8.95
CA ALA A 17 11.13 1.36 8.05
C ALA A 17 10.54 0.89 6.71
N ALA A 18 9.38 0.23 6.75
CA ALA A 18 8.65 -0.16 5.55
C ALA A 18 8.13 1.07 4.77
N ALA A 19 7.56 2.04 5.46
CA ALA A 19 7.10 3.31 4.86
C ALA A 19 8.25 4.07 4.19
N LYS A 20 9.42 4.19 4.84
CA LYS A 20 10.62 4.82 4.25
C LYS A 20 11.08 4.08 2.99
N ARG A 21 11.09 2.75 2.99
CA ARG A 21 11.44 1.96 1.79
C ARG A 21 10.43 2.16 0.65
N LEU A 22 9.15 2.27 0.99
CA LEU A 22 8.09 2.53 0.02
C LEU A 22 8.26 3.92 -0.62
N ALA A 23 8.46 4.96 0.20
CA ALA A 23 8.69 6.33 -0.27
C ALA A 23 9.88 6.43 -1.23
N ARG A 24 11.03 5.82 -0.88
CA ARG A 24 12.20 5.76 -1.78
C ARG A 24 11.91 5.03 -3.09
N SER A 25 11.06 4.01 -3.06
CA SER A 25 10.69 3.27 -4.26
C SER A 25 9.80 4.11 -5.17
N PHE A 26 8.88 4.90 -4.61
CA PHE A 26 8.09 5.87 -5.38
C PHE A 26 8.93 7.00 -5.96
N GLN A 27 9.88 7.55 -5.19
CA GLN A 27 10.82 8.56 -5.73
C GLN A 27 11.61 8.01 -6.92
N ARG A 28 12.11 6.76 -6.82
CA ARG A 28 12.79 6.09 -7.95
C ARG A 28 11.87 5.86 -9.14
N LEU A 29 10.60 5.54 -8.90
CA LEU A 29 9.60 5.34 -9.96
C LEU A 29 9.31 6.66 -10.69
N LYS A 30 9.14 7.75 -9.92
CA LYS A 30 8.91 9.11 -10.42
C LYS A 30 10.11 9.61 -11.23
N ALA A 31 11.34 9.41 -10.74
CA ALA A 31 12.57 9.79 -11.45
C ALA A 31 12.73 9.06 -12.80
N LYS A 32 12.12 7.89 -12.96
CA LYS A 32 12.11 7.13 -14.22
C LYS A 32 10.97 7.49 -15.17
N GLY A 33 10.16 8.51 -14.84
CA GLY A 33 9.00 8.93 -15.65
C GLY A 33 7.91 7.85 -15.77
N ARG A 34 7.87 6.90 -14.83
CA ARG A 34 6.87 5.82 -14.85
C ARG A 34 5.53 6.35 -14.35
N PRO A 35 4.39 5.78 -14.82
CA PRO A 35 3.07 6.19 -14.36
C PRO A 35 2.90 5.97 -12.86
N SER A 36 2.02 6.75 -12.24
CA SER A 36 1.70 6.64 -10.82
C SER A 36 1.19 5.22 -10.51
N PRO A 37 1.71 4.57 -9.45
CA PRO A 37 1.27 3.24 -9.07
C PRO A 37 -0.17 3.30 -8.51
N VAL A 38 -1.01 2.36 -8.94
CA VAL A 38 -2.39 2.23 -8.47
C VAL A 38 -2.52 0.96 -7.63
N ALA A 39 -3.09 1.10 -6.43
CA ALA A 39 -3.53 -0.03 -5.65
C ALA A 39 -4.84 -0.57 -6.24
N GLY A 40 -4.76 -1.73 -6.92
CA GLY A 40 -5.93 -2.43 -7.42
C GLY A 40 -6.79 -3.00 -6.28
N PRO A 41 -8.07 -3.30 -6.54
CA PRO A 41 -8.91 -4.01 -5.59
C PRO A 41 -8.26 -5.36 -5.26
N ALA A 42 -8.23 -5.76 -4.00
CA ALA A 42 -7.65 -7.04 -3.60
C ALA A 42 -8.63 -8.18 -3.94
N PRO A 43 -8.41 -8.97 -5.01
CA PRO A 43 -9.27 -10.12 -5.26
C PRO A 43 -8.90 -11.13 -4.17
N ASN A 44 -9.87 -11.48 -3.34
CA ASN A 44 -9.73 -12.29 -2.13
C ASN A 44 -9.48 -11.59 -0.80
N ALA A 45 -10.23 -10.52 -0.51
CA ALA A 45 -10.51 -10.08 0.88
C ALA A 45 -11.29 -11.14 1.72
N PHE A 46 -11.31 -12.40 1.27
CA PHE A 46 -12.15 -13.46 1.79
C PHE A 46 -11.61 -13.98 3.12
N ARG A 47 -12.53 -14.06 4.11
CA ARG A 47 -12.42 -14.68 5.44
C ARG A 47 -11.74 -13.86 6.54
N LEU A 48 -11.76 -12.54 6.42
CA LEU A 48 -11.46 -11.68 7.56
C LEU A 48 -12.77 -11.37 8.30
N ASN A 49 -12.71 -11.11 9.62
CA ASN A 49 -13.88 -10.68 10.38
C ASN A 49 -14.48 -9.38 9.78
N ALA A 50 -15.72 -9.04 10.10
CA ALA A 50 -16.46 -7.96 9.45
C ALA A 50 -15.68 -6.61 9.42
N GLU A 51 -15.02 -6.27 10.53
CA GLU A 51 -14.21 -5.07 10.66
C GLU A 51 -13.00 -5.06 9.71
N LEU A 52 -12.26 -6.16 9.67
CA LEU A 52 -11.04 -6.27 8.87
C LEU A 52 -11.38 -6.48 7.37
N GLY A 53 -12.56 -7.02 7.06
CA GLY A 53 -13.12 -7.05 5.71
C GLY A 53 -13.49 -5.66 5.19
N ALA A 54 -14.13 -4.82 6.02
CA ALA A 54 -14.42 -3.43 5.68
C ALA A 54 -13.13 -2.62 5.44
N LEU A 55 -12.14 -2.78 6.31
CA LEU A 55 -10.82 -2.17 6.13
C LEU A 55 -10.13 -2.66 4.86
N SER A 56 -10.12 -3.97 4.60
CA SER A 56 -9.50 -4.53 3.39
C SER A 56 -10.15 -4.04 2.09
N THR A 57 -11.43 -3.68 2.13
CA THR A 57 -12.17 -3.18 0.98
C THR A 57 -11.93 -1.68 0.77
N ALA A 58 -11.86 -0.90 1.86
CA ALA A 58 -11.61 0.54 1.80
C ALA A 58 -10.12 0.90 1.56
N LEU A 59 -9.20 0.03 1.97
CA LEU A 59 -7.75 0.31 1.97
C LEU A 59 -7.19 0.66 0.58
N PRO A 60 -7.51 -0.05 -0.52
CA PRO A 60 -7.04 0.34 -1.85
C PRO A 60 -7.47 1.75 -2.24
N GLY A 61 -8.70 2.14 -1.93
CA GLY A 61 -9.23 3.49 -2.22
C GLY A 61 -8.50 4.58 -1.42
N LEU A 62 -8.31 4.36 -0.12
CA LEU A 62 -7.56 5.29 0.75
C LEU A 62 -6.10 5.44 0.31
N LEU A 63 -5.46 4.34 -0.09
CA LEU A 63 -4.10 4.37 -0.63
C LEU A 63 -4.03 5.15 -1.93
N ASN A 64 -4.96 4.93 -2.86
CA ASN A 64 -5.00 5.66 -4.13
C ASN A 64 -5.21 7.16 -3.93
N ALA A 65 -6.10 7.57 -3.01
CA ALA A 65 -6.31 8.99 -2.70
C ALA A 65 -5.02 9.67 -2.20
N ARG A 66 -4.27 8.99 -1.32
CA ARG A 66 -2.98 9.49 -0.83
C ARG A 66 -1.89 9.46 -1.90
N LEU A 67 -1.87 8.43 -2.74
CA LEU A 67 -0.92 8.31 -3.86
C LEU A 67 -1.14 9.41 -4.89
N ILE A 68 -2.40 9.69 -5.26
CA ILE A 68 -2.74 10.79 -6.17
C ILE A 68 -2.21 12.10 -5.61
N SER A 69 -2.57 12.44 -4.37
CA SER A 69 -2.11 13.65 -3.70
C SER A 69 -0.59 13.76 -3.67
N ALA A 70 0.13 12.72 -3.26
CA ALA A 70 1.60 12.73 -3.20
C ALA A 70 2.29 12.77 -4.58
N TRP A 71 1.59 12.35 -5.64
CA TRP A 71 2.13 12.36 -7.00
C TRP A 71 1.87 13.70 -7.71
N THR A 72 0.73 14.34 -7.44
CA THR A 72 0.38 15.66 -7.96
C THR A 72 1.03 16.80 -7.19
N ASP A 73 1.29 16.62 -5.89
CA ASP A 73 1.98 17.59 -5.02
C ASP A 73 3.51 17.57 -5.25
N SER A 74 3.85 17.66 -6.54
CA SER A 74 5.21 17.85 -7.02
C SER A 74 5.56 19.33 -6.89
N GLY A 75 5.94 19.74 -5.69
CA GLY A 75 6.83 20.90 -5.55
C GLY A 75 8.10 20.71 -6.37
#